data_AF-A0A139HCA4-F1
#
_entry.id   AF-A0A139HCA4-F1
#
_cell.length_a   1.000
_cell.length_b   1.000
_cell.length_c   1.000
_cell.angle_alpha   90.00
_cell.angle_beta   90.00
_cell.angle_gamma   90.00
#
_symmetry.space_group_name_H-M   'P 1'
#
loop_
_entity.id
_entity.type
_entity.pdbx_description
1 polymer ?
#
loop_
_entity_poly.entity_id
_entity_poly.type
_entity_poly.pdbx_seq_one_letter_code
_entity_poly.pdbx_strand_id
1 'polypeptide(L)'
;MTDRPLYKAPRSGPQVVPSEGRPITCSTFAFSAQNSPAPFPSAPQNSMETPLALFHRPVNFISQQKLFAWIEQSQQQDLARVRTLSLRLTDIDLSPLLAATSSSGRGESESAWSLYNTELERLDSALRCLPGLEHITIVPPSRNKSSLLSGIYRSFLSQIPKRCLKLQHLVIYDLETLLETVPGLKSVRKVDFEEPTSSPRPSRSPNSLHGRMMADKGKAKDAVVKMEVDTDDG
;
A
#
# COMPACT_ATOMS: atom_id res chain seq x y z
N MET A 1 33.80 51.64 -17.54
CA MET A 1 32.41 51.55 -18.05
C MET A 1 32.10 50.07 -18.20
N THR A 2 31.45 49.48 -17.21
CA THR A 2 31.17 48.05 -17.15
C THR A 2 29.66 47.86 -17.13
N ASP A 3 29.15 47.45 -18.28
CA ASP A 3 27.74 47.13 -18.54
C ASP A 3 27.32 45.91 -17.71
N ARG A 4 26.32 46.09 -16.85
CA ARG A 4 25.70 44.99 -16.10
C ARG A 4 24.45 44.52 -16.84
N PRO A 5 24.32 43.22 -17.15
CA PRO A 5 23.11 42.72 -17.79
C PRO A 5 21.92 42.71 -16.81
N LEU A 6 20.82 43.28 -17.28
CA LEU A 6 19.53 43.37 -16.60
C LEU A 6 18.80 42.01 -16.71
N TYR A 7 18.75 41.25 -15.62
CA TYR A 7 18.02 39.99 -15.57
C TYR A 7 16.51 40.24 -15.45
N LYS A 8 15.76 39.73 -16.42
CA LYS A 8 14.30 39.84 -16.52
C LYS A 8 13.66 38.69 -15.72
N ALA A 9 12.82 39.03 -14.74
CA ALA A 9 12.16 38.05 -13.89
C ALA A 9 11.16 37.16 -14.67
N PRO A 10 11.02 35.87 -14.32
CA PRO A 10 10.08 34.96 -14.97
C PRO A 10 8.63 35.27 -14.55
N ARG A 11 7.73 35.27 -15.54
CA ARG A 11 6.27 35.41 -15.36
C ARG A 11 5.70 34.15 -14.71
N SER A 12 5.07 34.33 -13.54
CA SER A 12 4.26 33.29 -12.88
C SER A 12 3.09 32.87 -13.77
N GLY A 13 3.04 31.58 -14.11
CA GLY A 13 1.91 30.95 -14.79
C GLY A 13 0.77 30.59 -13.83
N PRO A 14 -0.43 30.30 -14.36
CA PRO A 14 -1.62 30.00 -13.57
C PRO A 14 -1.47 28.70 -12.77
N GLN A 15 -1.77 28.81 -11.48
CA GLN A 15 -1.74 27.72 -10.51
C GLN A 15 -2.91 26.76 -10.78
N VAL A 16 -2.59 25.54 -11.24
CA VAL A 16 -3.57 24.46 -11.38
C VAL A 16 -3.78 23.83 -10.01
N VAL A 17 -4.99 24.01 -9.46
CA VAL A 17 -5.42 23.44 -8.19
C VAL A 17 -5.69 21.93 -8.39
N PRO A 18 -5.05 21.03 -7.64
CA PRO A 18 -5.34 19.60 -7.73
C PRO A 18 -6.70 19.30 -7.10
N SER A 19 -7.53 18.57 -7.86
CA SER A 19 -8.86 18.14 -7.46
C SER A 19 -8.79 17.23 -6.24
N GLU A 20 -9.47 17.63 -5.16
CA GLU A 20 -9.59 16.88 -3.92
C GLU A 20 -10.11 15.46 -4.19
N GLY A 21 -9.27 14.48 -3.88
CA GLY A 21 -9.60 13.07 -3.92
C GLY A 21 -10.66 12.75 -2.87
N ARG A 22 -11.73 12.09 -3.31
CA ARG A 22 -12.81 11.59 -2.44
C ARG A 22 -12.23 10.74 -1.31
N PRO A 23 -12.69 10.90 -0.06
CA PRO A 23 -12.22 10.12 1.07
C PRO A 23 -12.54 8.63 0.85
N ILE A 24 -11.51 7.80 0.82
CA ILE A 24 -11.64 6.35 0.87
C ILE A 24 -12.00 5.99 2.31
N THR A 25 -13.26 5.67 2.54
CA THR A 25 -13.76 5.09 3.78
C THR A 25 -12.99 3.81 4.10
N CYS A 26 -12.08 3.90 5.08
CA CYS A 26 -11.56 2.71 5.72
C CYS A 26 -12.63 2.25 6.71
N SER A 27 -13.14 1.04 6.54
CA SER A 27 -13.94 0.36 7.57
C SER A 27 -13.05 0.06 8.77
N THR A 28 -12.80 1.07 9.59
CA THR A 28 -12.41 0.91 10.98
C THR A 28 -13.64 0.35 11.68
N PHE A 29 -13.65 -0.95 11.97
CA PHE A 29 -14.64 -1.50 12.88
C PHE A 29 -14.31 -0.97 14.27
N ALA A 30 -14.97 0.12 14.66
CA ALA A 30 -14.96 0.63 16.01
C ALA A 30 -15.58 -0.44 16.92
N PHE A 31 -14.79 -0.97 17.84
CA PHE A 31 -15.27 -1.78 18.96
C PHE A 31 -16.02 -0.84 19.91
N SER A 32 -17.32 -0.67 19.68
CA SER A 32 -18.17 0.16 20.54
C SER A 32 -18.65 -0.70 21.71
N ALA A 33 -18.08 -0.49 22.90
CA ALA A 33 -18.63 -1.00 24.14
C ALA A 33 -19.94 -0.25 24.45
N GLN A 34 -21.09 -0.82 24.08
CA GLN A 34 -22.40 -0.31 24.48
C GLN A 34 -22.68 -0.71 25.93
N ASN A 35 -22.70 0.31 26.80
CA ASN A 35 -23.18 0.22 28.16
C ASN A 35 -24.42 1.13 28.28
N SER A 36 -25.62 0.58 28.14
CA SER A 36 -26.84 1.14 28.73
C SER A 36 -27.96 0.11 28.81
N PRO A 37 -28.68 0.04 29.95
CA PRO A 37 -29.66 -1.01 30.23
C PRO A 37 -31.08 -0.59 29.86
N ALA A 38 -31.80 -1.45 29.13
CA ALA A 38 -33.25 -1.46 29.11
C ALA A 38 -33.74 -2.91 29.31
N PRO A 39 -34.78 -3.16 30.12
CA PRO A 39 -35.26 -4.51 30.42
C PRO A 39 -36.34 -4.99 29.43
N PHE A 40 -36.56 -6.32 29.42
CA PHE A 40 -37.55 -7.16 28.69
C PHE A 40 -37.08 -7.80 27.37
N PRO A 41 -37.66 -8.95 26.98
CA PRO A 41 -37.96 -10.15 27.76
C PRO A 41 -37.29 -11.41 27.17
N SER A 42 -37.23 -12.45 28.01
CA SER A 42 -36.53 -13.72 27.85
C SER A 42 -36.83 -14.48 26.54
N ALA A 43 -35.80 -14.69 25.72
CA ALA A 43 -35.74 -15.66 24.63
C ALA A 43 -34.59 -16.67 24.88
N PRO A 44 -34.70 -17.92 24.39
CA PRO A 44 -33.99 -19.06 24.96
C PRO A 44 -32.56 -19.25 24.41
N GLN A 45 -31.74 -19.81 25.29
CA GLN A 45 -30.52 -20.61 25.01
C GLN A 45 -29.34 -19.87 24.37
N ASN A 46 -28.63 -19.18 25.26
CA ASN A 46 -27.17 -19.13 25.40
C ASN A 46 -26.39 -20.14 24.53
N SER A 47 -26.13 -19.76 23.29
CA SER A 47 -24.90 -20.19 22.63
C SER A 47 -23.80 -19.36 23.26
N MET A 48 -23.01 -19.94 24.17
CA MET A 48 -21.70 -19.39 24.53
C MET A 48 -20.84 -19.45 23.26
N GLU A 49 -21.03 -18.48 22.36
CA GLU A 49 -20.12 -18.27 21.25
C GLU A 49 -18.78 -17.90 21.86
N THR A 50 -17.88 -18.86 21.83
CA THR A 50 -16.56 -18.82 22.43
C THR A 50 -15.82 -17.59 21.89
N PRO A 51 -15.40 -16.64 22.75
CA PRO A 51 -14.67 -15.42 22.35
C PRO A 51 -13.32 -15.69 21.64
N LEU A 52 -12.93 -16.94 21.46
CA LEU A 52 -11.63 -17.36 20.93
C LEU A 52 -11.53 -17.27 19.39
N ALA A 53 -12.64 -17.39 18.65
CA ALA A 53 -12.58 -17.49 17.19
C ALA A 53 -12.36 -16.15 16.44
N LEU A 54 -12.61 -15.00 17.09
CA LEU A 54 -12.54 -13.69 16.42
C LEU A 54 -11.10 -13.18 16.18
N PHE A 55 -10.11 -13.72 16.88
CA PHE A 55 -8.75 -13.18 16.87
C PHE A 55 -7.84 -13.76 15.78
N HIS A 56 -8.33 -14.69 14.96
CA HIS A 56 -7.60 -15.24 13.81
C HIS A 56 -7.86 -14.47 12.50
N ARG A 57 -8.56 -13.33 12.55
CA ARG A 57 -8.85 -12.56 11.34
C ARG A 57 -7.56 -11.97 10.75
N PRO A 58 -7.33 -12.11 9.43
CA PRO A 58 -6.25 -11.41 8.74
C PRO A 58 -6.37 -9.90 8.92
N VAL A 59 -5.27 -9.26 9.35
CA VAL A 59 -5.20 -7.81 9.45
C VAL A 59 -4.57 -7.26 8.17
N ASN A 60 -5.30 -6.40 7.47
CA ASN A 60 -4.88 -5.88 6.17
C ASN A 60 -4.61 -4.38 6.28
N PHE A 61 -3.38 -3.97 5.98
CA PHE A 61 -2.97 -2.57 5.98
C PHE A 61 -2.69 -2.08 4.56
N ILE A 62 -3.39 -1.01 4.20
CA ILE A 62 -3.23 -0.34 2.91
C ILE A 62 -1.94 0.49 2.87
N SER A 63 -1.41 0.90 4.03
CA SER A 63 -0.17 1.67 4.14
C SER A 63 0.58 1.36 5.44
N GLN A 64 1.88 1.64 5.45
CA GLN A 64 2.77 1.45 6.62
C GLN A 64 2.39 2.36 7.79
N GLN A 65 1.99 3.61 7.50
CA GLN A 65 1.52 4.52 8.54
C GLN A 65 0.33 3.96 9.33
N LYS A 66 -0.60 3.27 8.65
CA LYS A 66 -1.73 2.63 9.32
C LYS A 66 -1.29 1.47 10.19
N LEU A 67 -0.28 0.71 9.76
CA LEU A 67 0.34 -0.32 10.58
C LEU A 67 0.95 0.30 11.84
N PHE A 68 1.72 1.37 11.72
CA PHE A 68 2.36 2.03 12.85
C PHE A 68 1.36 2.62 13.84
N ALA A 69 0.39 3.40 13.34
CA ALA A 69 -0.66 3.97 14.17
C ALA A 69 -1.47 2.89 14.89
N TRP A 70 -1.75 1.77 14.23
CA TRP A 70 -2.41 0.64 14.86
C TRP A 70 -1.56 -0.01 15.95
N ILE A 71 -0.25 -0.20 15.74
CA ILE A 71 0.66 -0.73 16.76
C ILE A 71 0.73 0.20 17.99
N GLU A 72 0.86 1.51 17.77
CA GLU A 72 0.91 2.50 18.85
C GLU A 72 -0.37 2.54 19.69
N GLN A 73 -1.53 2.24 19.09
CA GLN A 73 -2.83 2.24 19.77
C GLN A 73 -3.21 0.88 20.39
N SER A 74 -2.55 -0.21 19.99
CA SER A 74 -2.91 -1.56 20.38
C SER A 74 -2.22 -2.01 21.66
N GLN A 75 -2.88 -2.85 22.46
CA GLN A 75 -2.25 -3.48 23.61
C GLN A 75 -1.33 -4.61 23.17
N GLN A 76 -0.24 -4.84 23.91
CA GLN A 76 0.74 -5.88 23.58
C GLN A 76 0.13 -7.29 23.49
N GLN A 77 -0.94 -7.56 24.27
CA GLN A 77 -1.65 -8.83 24.24
C GLN A 77 -2.38 -9.04 22.91
N ASP A 78 -2.96 -7.99 22.34
CA ASP A 78 -3.65 -8.06 21.05
C ASP A 78 -2.65 -8.26 19.91
N LEU A 79 -1.52 -7.55 19.96
CA LEU A 79 -0.42 -7.69 19.00
C LEU A 79 0.16 -9.11 18.99
N ALA A 80 0.29 -9.74 20.16
CA ALA A 80 0.78 -11.11 20.28
C ALA A 80 -0.16 -12.17 19.66
N ARG A 81 -1.44 -11.82 19.44
CA ARG A 81 -2.46 -12.73 18.89
C ARG A 81 -2.55 -12.65 17.38
N VAL A 82 -1.99 -11.62 16.75
CA VAL A 82 -2.03 -11.47 15.29
C VAL A 82 -1.20 -12.55 14.62
N ARG A 83 -1.88 -13.41 13.85
CA ARG A 83 -1.26 -14.53 13.10
C ARG A 83 -1.06 -14.23 11.63
N THR A 84 -1.92 -13.40 11.04
CA THR A 84 -1.91 -13.11 9.61
C THR A 84 -1.93 -11.61 9.38
N LEU A 85 -0.95 -11.13 8.63
CA LEU A 85 -0.76 -9.72 8.28
C LEU A 85 -0.62 -9.58 6.76
N SER A 86 -1.42 -8.73 6.15
CA SER A 86 -1.17 -8.26 4.78
C SER A 86 -0.72 -6.81 4.82
N LEU A 87 0.48 -6.57 4.30
CA LEU A 87 1.08 -5.25 4.21
C LEU A 87 1.29 -4.89 2.75
N ARG A 88 0.61 -3.81 2.34
CA ARG A 88 0.88 -3.17 1.04
C ARG A 88 1.95 -2.12 1.24
N LEU A 89 3.11 -2.34 0.63
CA LEU A 89 4.21 -1.38 0.56
C LEU A 89 3.96 -0.39 -0.59
N THR A 90 2.71 -0.04 -0.87
CA THR A 90 2.35 0.80 -2.02
C THR A 90 2.88 2.21 -1.90
N ASP A 91 3.06 2.67 -0.67
CA ASP A 91 3.45 4.04 -0.35
C ASP A 91 4.37 3.99 0.87
N ILE A 92 5.69 3.91 0.64
CA ILE A 92 6.63 4.47 1.62
C ILE A 92 6.34 5.95 1.59
N ASP A 93 5.45 6.39 2.47
CA ASP A 93 5.04 7.77 2.49
C ASP A 93 6.18 8.59 3.08
N LEU A 94 6.98 9.18 2.19
CA LEU A 94 8.03 10.12 2.54
C LEU A 94 7.48 11.51 2.86
N SER A 95 6.16 11.74 2.70
CA SER A 95 5.53 13.04 2.96
C SER A 95 5.76 13.56 4.38
N PRO A 96 5.69 12.75 5.46
CA PRO A 96 6.00 13.20 6.81
C PRO A 96 7.46 13.68 6.94
N LEU A 97 8.37 13.11 6.14
CA LEU A 97 9.79 13.41 6.17
C LEU A 97 10.12 14.65 5.35
N LEU A 98 9.46 14.84 4.20
CA LEU A 98 9.51 16.09 3.43
C LEU A 98 8.93 17.27 4.23
N ALA A 99 7.88 17.02 5.03
CA ALA A 99 7.33 18.02 5.94
C ALA A 99 8.34 18.40 7.05
N ALA A 100 9.08 17.44 7.62
CA ALA A 100 10.10 17.71 8.64
C ALA A 100 11.24 18.59 8.10
N THR A 101 11.76 18.30 6.90
CA THR A 101 12.82 19.10 6.25
C THR A 101 12.43 20.54 5.94
N SER A 102 11.14 20.84 5.82
CA SER A 102 10.67 22.20 5.58
C SER A 102 10.61 23.07 6.85
N SER A 103 10.68 22.45 8.03
CA SER A 103 10.46 23.12 9.32
C SER A 103 11.73 23.36 10.13
N SER A 104 12.81 22.61 9.87
CA SER A 104 14.10 22.77 10.53
C SER A 104 15.01 23.74 9.75
N GLY A 105 15.05 25.01 10.15
CA GLY A 105 15.96 26.03 9.62
C GLY A 105 17.46 25.79 9.88
N ARG A 106 17.89 24.55 10.17
CA ARG A 106 19.29 24.13 10.33
C ARG A 106 19.64 23.19 9.19
N GLY A 107 20.49 23.69 8.28
CA GLY A 107 20.79 23.11 6.96
C GLY A 107 21.63 21.84 6.95
N GLU A 108 21.27 20.83 7.74
CA GLU A 108 21.72 19.47 7.49
C GLU A 108 20.69 18.80 6.57
N SER A 109 20.97 18.82 5.28
CA SER A 109 20.18 18.06 4.30
C SER A 109 20.36 16.58 4.63
N GLU A 110 19.44 16.00 5.38
CA GLU A 110 19.39 14.55 5.57
C GLU A 110 19.40 13.89 4.19
N SER A 111 20.35 12.99 3.99
CA SER A 111 20.44 12.25 2.73
C SER A 111 19.16 11.44 2.55
N ALA A 112 18.71 11.27 1.30
CA ALA A 112 17.57 10.40 1.03
C ALA A 112 17.80 9.00 1.64
N TRP A 113 19.05 8.51 1.64
CA TRP A 113 19.43 7.24 2.25
C TRP A 113 19.15 7.14 3.75
N SER A 114 19.49 8.16 4.54
CA SER A 114 19.26 8.15 5.99
C SER A 114 17.76 8.09 6.30
N LEU A 115 16.95 8.80 5.54
CA LEU A 115 15.48 8.76 5.65
C LEU A 115 14.93 7.35 5.41
N TYR A 116 15.43 6.67 4.38
CA TYR A 116 15.02 5.29 4.11
C TYR A 116 15.47 4.32 5.19
N ASN A 117 16.67 4.52 5.74
CA ASN A 117 17.15 3.68 6.84
C ASN A 117 16.26 3.83 8.08
N THR A 118 15.87 5.06 8.43
CA THR A 118 14.93 5.32 9.53
C THR A 118 13.60 4.59 9.32
N GLU A 119 13.05 4.63 8.11
CA GLU A 119 11.77 3.95 7.84
C GLU A 119 11.91 2.41 7.90
N LEU A 120 13.02 1.85 7.43
CA LEU A 120 13.34 0.44 7.59
C LEU A 120 13.45 0.04 9.07
N GLU A 121 14.08 0.88 9.90
CA GLU A 121 14.17 0.65 11.35
C GLU A 121 12.80 0.69 12.03
N ARG A 122 11.89 1.57 11.58
CA ARG A 122 10.51 1.61 12.08
C ARG A 122 9.73 0.37 11.67
N LEU A 123 9.83 -0.08 10.42
CA LEU A 123 9.24 -1.34 9.96
C LEU A 123 9.79 -2.55 10.73
N ASP A 124 11.11 -2.60 10.94
CA ASP A 124 11.75 -3.64 11.73
C ASP A 124 11.21 -3.67 13.16
N SER A 125 11.08 -2.50 13.78
CA SER A 125 10.51 -2.34 15.12
C SER A 125 9.05 -2.77 15.19
N ALA A 126 8.25 -2.41 14.18
CA ALA A 126 6.86 -2.83 14.06
C ALA A 126 6.71 -4.36 13.96
N LEU A 127 7.56 -5.03 13.17
CA LEU A 127 7.56 -6.48 13.08
C LEU A 127 7.99 -7.15 14.39
N ARG A 128 8.91 -6.55 15.15
CA ARG A 128 9.29 -7.05 16.50
C ARG A 128 8.12 -7.00 17.49
N CYS A 129 7.20 -6.06 17.33
CA CYS A 129 5.98 -5.98 18.14
C CYS A 129 4.96 -7.09 17.83
N LEU A 130 5.16 -7.86 16.74
CA LEU A 130 4.25 -8.92 16.28
C LEU A 130 4.89 -10.33 16.43
N PRO A 131 5.17 -10.79 17.67
CA PRO A 131 5.89 -12.05 17.89
C PRO A 131 5.08 -13.31 17.53
N GLY A 132 3.77 -13.17 17.35
CA GLY A 132 2.85 -14.26 17.01
C GLY A 132 2.65 -14.49 15.51
N LEU A 133 3.32 -13.71 14.66
CA LEU A 133 3.05 -13.63 13.24
C LEU A 133 3.49 -14.90 12.50
N GLU A 134 2.55 -15.53 11.80
CA GLU A 134 2.72 -16.83 11.11
C GLU A 134 2.57 -16.70 9.60
N HIS A 135 1.75 -15.77 9.14
CA HIS A 135 1.45 -15.53 7.72
C HIS A 135 1.65 -14.06 7.40
N ILE A 136 2.50 -13.77 6.41
CA ILE A 136 2.74 -12.41 5.93
C ILE A 136 2.48 -12.36 4.44
N THR A 137 1.74 -11.34 4.01
CA THR A 137 1.55 -11.02 2.60
C THR A 137 2.15 -9.66 2.31
N ILE A 138 3.00 -9.58 1.29
CA ILE A 138 3.71 -8.36 0.92
C ILE A 138 3.38 -8.00 -0.52
N VAL A 139 2.78 -6.83 -0.67
CA VAL A 139 2.54 -6.24 -1.98
C VAL A 139 3.59 -5.16 -2.22
N PRO A 140 4.48 -5.28 -3.22
CA PRO A 140 5.50 -4.28 -3.49
C PRO A 140 4.88 -2.96 -3.96
N PRO A 141 5.61 -1.85 -3.85
CA PRO A 141 5.23 -0.59 -4.49
C PRO A 141 5.07 -0.77 -6.00
N SER A 142 4.24 0.06 -6.62
CA SER A 142 3.92 -0.01 -8.05
C SER A 142 5.18 -0.14 -8.94
N ARG A 143 5.03 -0.79 -10.11
CA ARG A 143 6.11 -1.23 -11.03
C ARG A 143 7.01 -0.11 -11.60
N ASN A 144 6.91 1.13 -11.13
CA ASN A 144 7.71 2.27 -11.58
C ASN A 144 9.01 2.30 -10.74
N LYS A 145 9.93 1.38 -11.07
CA LYS A 145 11.06 0.95 -10.25
C LYS A 145 12.18 2.01 -10.19
N SER A 146 12.23 2.81 -9.12
CA SER A 146 13.53 3.38 -8.73
C SER A 146 14.41 2.25 -8.16
N SER A 147 15.69 2.23 -8.55
CA SER A 147 16.65 1.24 -8.03
C SER A 147 16.74 1.28 -6.51
N LEU A 148 16.56 2.47 -5.94
CA LEU A 148 16.54 2.74 -4.51
C LEU A 148 15.38 2.04 -3.79
N LEU A 149 14.14 2.20 -4.28
CA LEU A 149 12.97 1.51 -3.73
C LEU A 149 13.11 -0.01 -3.82
N SER A 150 13.67 -0.50 -4.93
CA SER A 150 13.98 -1.93 -5.06
C SER A 150 15.01 -2.39 -4.01
N GLY A 151 16.02 -1.57 -3.71
CA GLY A 151 17.00 -1.86 -2.67
C GLY A 151 16.36 -1.94 -1.28
N ILE A 152 15.52 -0.95 -0.95
CA ILE A 152 14.81 -0.89 0.33
C ILE A 152 13.89 -2.08 0.51
N TYR A 153 13.11 -2.39 -0.53
CA TYR A 153 12.22 -3.54 -0.53
C TYR A 153 12.98 -4.85 -0.26
N ARG A 154 14.13 -5.07 -0.94
CA ARG A 154 14.98 -6.24 -0.70
C ARG A 154 15.56 -6.25 0.72
N SER A 155 16.02 -5.10 1.22
CA SER A 155 16.52 -4.96 2.60
C SER A 155 15.45 -5.34 3.60
N PHE A 156 14.22 -4.85 3.44
CA PHE A 156 13.07 -5.22 4.28
C PHE A 156 12.79 -6.73 4.22
N LEU A 157 12.70 -7.31 3.01
CA LEU A 157 12.50 -8.75 2.85
C LEU A 157 13.59 -9.58 3.56
N SER A 158 14.83 -9.11 3.56
CA SER A 158 15.95 -9.81 4.22
C SER A 158 15.85 -9.83 5.75
N GLN A 159 15.07 -8.92 6.35
CA GLN A 159 14.89 -8.81 7.79
C GLN A 159 13.74 -9.69 8.30
N ILE A 160 12.73 -9.97 7.48
CA ILE A 160 11.54 -10.72 7.88
C ILE A 160 11.89 -12.06 8.54
N PRO A 161 12.73 -12.94 7.94
CA PRO A 161 13.03 -14.24 8.55
C PRO A 161 13.80 -14.11 9.87
N LYS A 162 14.52 -12.99 10.08
CA LYS A 162 15.28 -12.73 11.31
C LYS A 162 14.38 -12.26 12.46
N ARG A 163 13.27 -11.59 12.15
CA ARG A 163 12.36 -11.01 13.15
C ARG A 163 11.15 -11.91 13.42
N CYS A 164 10.59 -12.50 12.38
CA CYS A 164 9.39 -13.33 12.47
C CYS A 164 9.78 -14.80 12.55
N LEU A 165 10.33 -15.22 13.70
CA LEU A 165 10.82 -16.60 13.89
C LEU A 165 9.72 -17.67 13.78
N LYS A 166 8.45 -17.29 13.94
CA LYS A 166 7.28 -18.16 13.82
C LYS A 166 6.64 -18.12 12.43
N LEU A 167 7.24 -17.41 11.48
CA LEU A 167 6.70 -17.25 10.14
C LEU A 167 6.69 -18.60 9.41
N GLN A 168 5.49 -19.05 9.06
CA GLN A 168 5.29 -20.29 8.32
C GLN A 168 5.06 -20.03 6.84
N HIS A 169 4.40 -18.92 6.51
CA HIS A 169 3.99 -18.62 5.15
C HIS A 169 4.24 -17.17 4.79
N LEU A 170 4.97 -16.95 3.71
CA LEU A 170 5.23 -15.64 3.13
C LEU A 170 4.69 -15.61 1.70
N VAL A 171 3.79 -14.68 1.41
CA VAL A 171 3.28 -14.43 0.05
C VAL A 171 3.86 -13.13 -0.47
N ILE A 172 4.52 -13.18 -1.62
CA ILE A 172 5.18 -12.03 -2.23
C ILE A 172 4.55 -11.75 -3.59
N TYR A 173 4.01 -10.55 -3.78
CA TYR A 173 3.43 -10.14 -5.06
C TYR A 173 4.49 -9.59 -6.04
N ASP A 174 5.52 -10.38 -6.33
CA ASP A 174 6.64 -9.97 -7.20
C ASP A 174 7.24 -11.20 -7.93
N LEU A 175 8.33 -10.99 -8.67
CA LEU A 175 9.01 -12.03 -9.44
C LEU A 175 9.79 -13.00 -8.55
N GLU A 176 9.77 -14.27 -8.92
CA GLU A 176 10.48 -15.37 -8.23
C GLU A 176 12.01 -15.15 -8.16
N THR A 177 12.58 -14.36 -9.08
CA THR A 177 13.99 -13.95 -9.07
C THR A 177 14.45 -13.31 -7.76
N LEU A 178 13.52 -12.85 -6.92
CA LEU A 178 13.84 -12.33 -5.58
C LEU A 178 14.52 -13.36 -4.67
N LEU A 179 14.22 -14.65 -4.80
CA LEU A 179 14.85 -15.70 -3.97
C LEU A 179 16.37 -15.79 -4.19
N GLU A 180 16.84 -15.42 -5.37
CA GLU A 180 18.27 -15.36 -5.68
C GLU A 180 18.91 -14.14 -5.00
N THR A 181 18.21 -13.01 -4.98
CA THR A 181 18.71 -11.75 -4.42
C THR A 181 18.60 -11.67 -2.89
N VAL A 182 17.63 -12.37 -2.30
CA VAL A 182 17.36 -12.39 -0.86
C VAL A 182 17.37 -13.85 -0.36
N PRO A 183 18.56 -14.47 -0.24
CA PRO A 183 18.68 -15.88 0.11
C PRO A 183 18.10 -16.22 1.49
N GLY A 184 18.00 -15.23 2.39
CA GLY A 184 17.38 -15.39 3.70
C GLY A 184 15.92 -15.85 3.65
N LEU A 185 15.20 -15.60 2.56
CA LEU A 185 13.80 -16.06 2.42
C LEU A 185 13.69 -17.59 2.35
N LYS A 186 14.76 -18.30 1.99
CA LYS A 186 14.78 -19.76 1.92
C LYS A 186 14.64 -20.43 3.29
N SER A 187 14.83 -19.70 4.39
CA SER A 187 14.60 -20.24 5.74
C SER A 187 13.12 -20.22 6.14
N VAL A 188 12.26 -19.53 5.38
CA VAL A 188 10.81 -19.53 5.62
C VAL A 188 10.23 -20.84 5.10
N ARG A 189 9.34 -21.46 5.88
CA ARG A 189 8.80 -22.80 5.59
C ARG A 189 8.08 -22.88 4.24
N LYS A 190 7.32 -21.84 3.89
CA LYS A 190 6.63 -21.73 2.60
C LYS A 190 6.73 -20.30 2.09
N VAL A 191 7.21 -20.12 0.86
CA VAL A 191 7.23 -18.84 0.15
C VAL A 191 6.47 -19.02 -1.15
N ASP A 192 5.37 -18.28 -1.32
CA ASP A 192 4.60 -18.25 -2.56
C ASP A 192 4.81 -16.90 -3.26
N PHE A 193 4.95 -16.95 -4.58
CA PHE A 193 5.01 -15.78 -5.44
C PHE A 193 3.69 -15.64 -6.19
N GLU A 194 3.03 -14.50 -6.03
CA GLU A 194 1.85 -14.17 -6.80
C GLU A 194 2.20 -13.08 -7.79
N GLU A 195 1.84 -13.28 -9.06
CA GLU A 195 1.91 -12.16 -9.98
C GLU A 195 0.85 -11.13 -9.54
N PRO A 196 1.19 -9.83 -9.45
CA PRO A 196 0.18 -8.80 -9.23
C PRO A 196 -0.77 -8.81 -10.41
N THR A 197 -1.82 -9.63 -10.31
CA THR A 197 -2.83 -9.79 -11.34
C THR A 197 -3.38 -8.40 -11.59
N SER A 198 -3.26 -7.96 -12.84
CA SER A 198 -3.57 -6.63 -13.32
C SER A 198 -5.08 -6.41 -13.24
N SER A 199 -5.55 -6.12 -12.02
CA SER A 199 -6.96 -6.11 -11.66
C SER A 199 -7.63 -7.49 -11.86
N PRO A 200 -8.42 -8.00 -10.91
CA PRO A 200 -9.41 -8.99 -11.27
C PRO A 200 -10.28 -8.30 -12.32
N ARG A 201 -10.16 -8.71 -13.60
CA ARG A 201 -11.14 -8.32 -14.62
C ARG A 201 -12.49 -8.55 -13.93
N PRO A 202 -13.34 -7.53 -13.79
CA PRO A 202 -14.61 -7.69 -13.11
C PRO A 202 -15.22 -8.92 -13.73
N SER A 203 -15.47 -9.95 -12.92
CA SER A 203 -16.02 -11.19 -13.41
C SER A 203 -17.26 -10.77 -14.17
N ARG A 204 -17.19 -10.88 -15.50
CA ARG A 204 -18.33 -10.60 -16.36
C ARG A 204 -19.32 -11.66 -15.94
N SER A 205 -20.20 -11.27 -15.01
CA SER A 205 -21.25 -12.13 -14.51
C SER A 205 -22.00 -12.60 -15.76
N PRO A 206 -22.08 -13.92 -16.04
CA PRO A 206 -22.66 -14.43 -17.28
C PRO A 206 -24.17 -14.17 -17.43
N ASN A 207 -24.78 -13.41 -16.50
CA ASN A 207 -26.22 -13.19 -16.43
C ASN A 207 -26.63 -11.73 -16.73
N SER A 208 -26.22 -11.20 -17.88
CA SER A 208 -26.90 -10.05 -18.49
C SER A 208 -27.26 -10.33 -19.94
N LEU A 209 -28.06 -11.39 -20.11
CA LEU A 209 -28.89 -11.63 -21.29
C LEU A 209 -30.32 -11.20 -20.95
N HIS A 210 -30.58 -9.89 -20.82
CA HIS A 210 -31.92 -9.32 -21.05
C HIS A 210 -31.85 -7.79 -21.04
N GLY A 211 -31.78 -7.22 -22.23
CA GLY A 211 -31.77 -5.78 -22.45
C GLY A 211 -31.64 -5.44 -23.93
N ARG A 212 -32.21 -6.29 -24.78
CA ARG A 212 -32.41 -6.02 -26.21
C ARG A 212 -33.67 -5.16 -26.28
N MET A 213 -33.56 -3.91 -26.75
CA MET A 213 -34.43 -3.29 -27.76
C MET A 213 -34.40 -1.75 -27.74
N MET A 214 -34.07 -1.20 -28.93
CA MET A 214 -34.26 0.18 -29.45
C MET A 214 -33.47 1.28 -28.73
N ALA A 215 -32.92 2.33 -29.34
CA ALA A 215 -32.79 2.89 -30.67
C ALA A 215 -31.39 3.58 -30.67
N ASP A 216 -30.76 4.09 -31.70
CA ASP A 216 -31.25 4.88 -32.81
C ASP A 216 -30.07 5.07 -33.79
N LYS A 217 -30.41 5.29 -35.06
CA LYS A 217 -29.48 5.48 -36.18
C LYS A 217 -28.82 6.86 -36.10
N GLY A 218 -27.59 6.93 -35.60
CA GLY A 218 -26.73 8.12 -35.71
C GLY A 218 -25.62 7.93 -36.74
N LYS A 219 -25.88 8.32 -37.99
CA LYS A 219 -24.97 8.25 -39.15
C LYS A 219 -24.04 9.47 -39.17
N ALA A 220 -22.73 9.29 -39.02
CA ALA A 220 -21.70 10.26 -39.43
C ALA A 220 -20.42 9.49 -39.75
N LYS A 221 -20.18 9.15 -41.02
CA LYS A 221 -19.47 9.94 -42.04
C LYS A 221 -17.98 10.10 -41.75
N ASP A 222 -17.24 9.42 -42.61
CA ASP A 222 -15.83 9.43 -42.90
C ASP A 222 -15.12 10.77 -42.75
N ALA A 223 -13.92 10.72 -42.18
CA ALA A 223 -12.82 11.59 -42.56
C ALA A 223 -11.50 10.79 -42.46
N VAL A 224 -11.19 10.10 -43.56
CA VAL A 224 -9.84 9.62 -43.87
C VAL A 224 -8.98 10.84 -44.14
N VAL A 225 -8.07 11.18 -43.22
CA VAL A 225 -6.95 12.06 -43.51
C VAL A 225 -5.70 11.17 -43.58
N LYS A 226 -5.39 10.75 -44.80
CA LYS A 226 -4.10 10.16 -45.17
C LYS A 226 -3.12 11.34 -45.27
N MET A 227 -2.20 11.45 -44.33
CA MET A 227 -1.07 12.38 -44.43
C MET A 227 0.18 11.56 -44.73
N GLU A 228 0.49 11.46 -46.02
CA GLU A 228 1.83 11.13 -46.50
C GLU A 228 2.76 12.29 -46.12
N VAL A 229 3.79 11.98 -45.35
CA VAL A 229 4.98 12.83 -45.19
C VAL A 229 6.11 12.04 -45.82
N ASP A 230 6.43 12.43 -47.04
CA ASP A 230 7.75 12.31 -47.64
C ASP A 230 8.73 13.11 -46.76
N THR A 231 9.79 12.45 -46.30
CA THR A 231 11.02 13.16 -45.96
C THR A 231 12.16 12.51 -46.73
N ASP A 232 12.36 13.12 -47.89
CA ASP A 232 13.57 13.37 -48.66
C ASP A 232 14.90 13.23 -47.88
N ASP A 233 15.77 12.43 -48.50
CA ASP A 233 17.23 12.57 -48.71
C ASP A 233 18.09 13.45 -47.78
N GLY A 234 19.14 12.82 -47.26
CA GLY A 234 20.28 13.44 -46.58
C GLY A 234 21.22 12.42 -45.94
#